data_AF-A0A943WWB7-F1
#
_entry.id   AF-A0A943WWB7-F1
#
_cell.length_a   1.000
_cell.length_b   1.000
_cell.length_c   1.000
_cell.angle_alpha   90.00
_cell.angle_beta   90.00
_cell.angle_gamma   90.00
#
_symmetry.space_group_name_H-M   'P 1'
#
loop_
_entity.id
_entity.type
_entity.pdbx_description
1 polymer ?
#
loop_
_entity_poly.entity_id
_entity_poly.type
_entity_poly.pdbx_seq_one_letter_code
_entity_poly.pdbx_strand_id
1 'polypeptide(L)'
;MEQELNKIQKEILKAMEQHGEKSLCTEAFIAKTIRDNIKIEGKNKAGLSLMDIEKVVEVLGNKGAFYSVHINSANDILVKKDSETKLADADSKHRRLASEKSMSVLSNKDLSQTKKSKGKPKNKPNRTESKKLNVNDYFLD
;
A
#
# COMPACT_ATOMS: atom_id res chain seq x y z
N MET A 1 14.59 -19.57 10.89
CA MET A 1 15.08 -18.18 10.74
C MET A 1 13.88 -17.27 10.89
N GLU A 2 13.79 -16.54 12.00
CA GLU A 2 12.77 -15.50 12.16
C GLU A 2 13.14 -14.35 11.22
N GLN A 3 12.43 -14.22 10.09
CA GLN A 3 12.53 -13.01 9.29
C GLN A 3 11.98 -11.87 10.14
N GLU A 4 12.85 -10.91 10.46
CA GLU A 4 12.51 -9.76 11.27
C GLU A 4 11.53 -8.87 10.48
N LEU A 5 10.24 -9.09 10.70
CA LEU A 5 9.18 -8.31 10.08
C LEU A 5 9.28 -6.86 10.58
N ASN A 6 9.25 -5.91 9.64
CA ASN A 6 9.15 -4.49 9.99
C ASN A 6 7.83 -4.22 10.74
N LYS A 7 7.74 -3.13 11.51
CA LYS A 7 6.56 -2.75 12.29
C LYS A 7 5.27 -2.74 11.43
N ILE A 8 5.34 -2.25 10.19
CA ILE A 8 4.21 -2.30 9.25
C ILE A 8 3.82 -3.73 8.85
N GLN A 9 4.81 -4.61 8.64
CA GLN A 9 4.58 -6.00 8.27
C GLN A 9 4.01 -6.81 9.44
N LYS A 10 4.41 -6.49 10.67
CA LYS A 10 3.80 -7.04 11.90
C LYS A 10 2.33 -6.63 12.03
N GLU A 11 1.98 -5.39 11.71
CA GLU A 11 0.59 -4.94 11.70
C GLU A 11 -0.23 -5.57 10.57
N ILE A 12 0.36 -5.77 9.38
CA ILE A 12 -0.29 -6.52 8.29
C ILE A 12 -0.55 -7.96 8.73
N LEU A 13 0.43 -8.62 9.34
CA LEU A 13 0.29 -9.99 9.87
C LEU A 13 -0.86 -10.05 10.88
N LYS A 14 -0.87 -9.14 11.86
CA LYS A 14 -1.93 -9.05 12.88
C LYS A 14 -3.30 -8.80 12.26
N ALA A 15 -3.39 -7.92 11.27
CA ALA A 15 -4.63 -7.65 10.55
C ALA A 15 -5.12 -8.89 9.76
N MET A 16 -4.22 -9.65 9.15
CA MET A 16 -4.55 -10.89 8.45
C MET A 16 -5.02 -11.99 9.42
N GLU A 17 -4.35 -12.16 10.56
CA GLU A 17 -4.73 -13.11 11.61
C GLU A 17 -6.08 -12.77 12.23
N GLN A 18 -6.34 -11.48 12.50
CA GLN A 18 -7.63 -10.99 13.02
C GLN A 18 -8.81 -11.28 12.09
N HIS A 19 -8.57 -11.43 10.78
CA HIS A 19 -9.65 -11.70 9.83
C HIS A 19 -10.09 -13.15 9.75
N GLY A 20 -9.37 -14.07 10.39
CA GLY A 20 -9.78 -15.47 10.49
C GLY A 20 -10.15 -16.07 9.13
N GLU A 21 -10.98 -17.13 9.11
CA GLU A 21 -11.34 -17.97 7.96
C GLU A 21 -11.93 -17.27 6.70
N LYS A 22 -12.00 -15.94 6.64
CA LYS A 22 -12.44 -15.24 5.44
C LYS A 22 -11.56 -15.63 4.27
N SER A 23 -12.19 -16.21 3.26
CA SER A 23 -11.52 -16.73 2.08
C SER A 23 -10.82 -15.64 1.28
N LEU A 24 -11.23 -14.37 1.36
CA LEU A 24 -10.73 -13.26 0.57
C LEU A 24 -10.66 -11.95 1.37
N CYS A 25 -9.51 -11.28 1.33
CA CYS A 25 -9.26 -9.97 1.93
C CYS A 25 -8.72 -9.00 0.88
N THR A 26 -9.19 -7.75 0.88
CA THR A 26 -8.71 -6.69 -0.03
C THR A 26 -7.69 -5.79 0.66
N GLU A 27 -6.81 -5.16 -0.13
CA GLU A 27 -5.83 -4.17 0.36
C GLU A 27 -6.48 -3.10 1.25
N ALA A 28 -7.57 -2.51 0.77
CA ALA A 28 -8.30 -1.44 1.46
C ALA A 28 -8.83 -1.90 2.83
N PHE A 29 -9.20 -3.17 2.93
CA PHE A 29 -9.74 -3.75 4.15
C PHE A 29 -8.64 -4.05 5.17
N ILE A 30 -7.50 -4.60 4.72
CA ILE A 30 -6.31 -4.76 5.57
C ILE A 30 -5.83 -3.38 6.06
N ALA A 31 -5.74 -2.40 5.17
CA ALA A 31 -5.36 -1.03 5.50
C ALA A 31 -6.34 -0.35 6.46
N LYS A 32 -7.64 -0.66 6.38
CA LYS A 32 -8.64 -0.19 7.34
C LYS A 32 -8.40 -0.79 8.72
N THR A 33 -8.22 -2.11 8.78
CA THR A 33 -7.99 -2.85 10.02
C THR A 33 -6.73 -2.36 10.74
N ILE A 34 -5.64 -2.13 9.99
CA ILE A 34 -4.40 -1.57 10.53
C ILE A 34 -4.67 -0.19 11.14
N ARG A 35 -5.35 0.72 10.40
CA ARG A 35 -5.70 2.06 10.90
C ARG A 35 -6.54 2.02 12.18
N ASP A 36 -7.49 1.10 12.25
CA ASP A 36 -8.34 0.90 13.43
C ASP A 36 -7.50 0.41 14.62
N ASN A 37 -6.55 -0.52 14.39
CA ASN A 37 -5.64 -1.06 15.41
C ASN A 37 -4.68 0.00 15.98
N ILE A 38 -4.13 0.86 15.12
CA ILE A 38 -3.15 1.89 15.50
C ILE A 38 -3.79 3.25 15.81
N LYS A 39 -5.14 3.32 15.80
CA LYS A 39 -5.93 4.53 16.09
C LYS A 39 -5.51 5.76 15.29
N ILE A 40 -5.19 5.59 14.00
CA ILE A 40 -4.92 6.73 13.11
C ILE A 40 -6.24 7.39 12.71
N GLU A 41 -6.56 8.48 13.40
CA GLU A 41 -7.67 9.38 13.06
C GLU A 41 -7.25 10.35 11.95
N GLY A 42 -7.22 9.86 10.71
CA GLY A 42 -6.85 10.69 9.55
C GLY A 42 -7.54 10.26 8.27
N LYS A 43 -7.94 11.24 7.44
CA LYS A 43 -8.52 11.01 6.09
C LYS A 43 -7.52 10.45 5.07
N ASN A 44 -6.25 10.32 5.42
CA ASN A 44 -5.23 9.79 4.51
C ASN A 44 -5.46 8.29 4.29
N LYS A 45 -6.18 7.98 3.22
CA LYS A 45 -6.30 6.63 2.64
C LYS A 45 -4.96 6.28 1.99
N ALA A 46 -3.95 5.97 2.80
CA ALA A 46 -2.72 5.36 2.28
C ALA A 46 -3.00 3.88 1.99
N GLY A 47 -2.63 3.43 0.79
CA GLY A 47 -2.60 2.02 0.42
C GLY A 47 -1.42 1.31 1.05
N LEU A 48 -1.47 -0.02 1.05
CA LEU A 48 -0.37 -0.88 1.48
C LEU A 48 0.52 -1.20 0.28
N SER A 49 1.83 -1.30 0.52
CA SER A 49 2.76 -1.75 -0.51
C SER A 49 2.52 -3.22 -0.84
N LEU A 50 2.47 -3.56 -2.13
CA LEU A 50 2.43 -4.94 -2.58
C LEU A 50 3.60 -5.76 -2.02
N MET A 51 4.80 -5.17 -1.98
CA MET A 51 5.99 -5.87 -1.46
C MET A 51 5.86 -6.23 0.02
N ASP A 52 5.24 -5.37 0.83
CA ASP A 52 5.06 -5.65 2.25
C ASP A 52 4.02 -6.76 2.48
N ILE A 53 2.97 -6.80 1.65
CA ILE A 53 1.97 -7.88 1.68
C ILE A 53 2.60 -9.20 1.22
N GLU A 54 3.36 -9.21 0.13
CA GLU A 54 4.02 -10.42 -0.38
C GLU A 54 4.98 -11.02 0.65
N LYS A 55 5.80 -10.18 1.31
CA LYS A 55 6.68 -10.65 2.39
C LYS A 55 5.92 -11.29 3.55
N VAL A 56 4.81 -10.69 3.97
CA VAL A 56 3.98 -11.25 5.05
C VAL A 56 3.36 -12.58 4.64
N VAL A 57 2.90 -12.69 3.39
CA VAL A 57 2.36 -13.95 2.83
C VAL A 57 3.43 -15.04 2.72
N GLU A 58 4.66 -14.72 2.33
CA GLU A 58 5.79 -15.66 2.37
C GLU A 58 6.05 -16.17 3.78
N VAL A 59 6.07 -15.28 4.78
CA VAL A 59 6.27 -15.65 6.18
C VAL A 59 5.14 -16.53 6.71
N LEU A 60 3.90 -16.23 6.35
CA LEU A 60 2.73 -17.06 6.70
C LEU A 60 2.84 -18.45 6.06
N GLY A 61 3.27 -18.52 4.78
CA GLY A 61 3.52 -19.79 4.09
C GLY A 61 4.56 -20.65 4.81
N ASN A 62 5.66 -20.04 5.25
CA ASN A 62 6.70 -20.72 6.03
C ASN A 62 6.21 -21.21 7.40
N LYS A 63 5.14 -20.59 7.94
CA LYS A 63 4.47 -21.00 9.20
C LYS A 63 3.33 -22.00 8.97
N GLY A 64 3.10 -22.45 7.74
CA GLY A 64 2.04 -23.41 7.39
C GLY A 64 0.67 -22.79 7.11
N ALA A 65 0.60 -21.47 6.96
CA ALA A 65 -0.62 -20.75 6.58
C ALA A 65 -0.51 -20.25 5.12
N PHE A 66 -1.20 -20.92 4.21
CA PHE A 66 -1.07 -20.68 2.78
C PHE A 66 -2.07 -19.63 2.27
N TYR A 67 -1.54 -18.63 1.56
CA TYR A 67 -2.32 -17.56 0.95
C TYR A 67 -1.84 -17.27 -0.47
N SER A 68 -2.77 -16.92 -1.36
CA SER A 68 -2.50 -16.45 -2.71
C SER A 68 -2.77 -14.95 -2.86
N VAL A 69 -1.83 -14.24 -3.48
CA VAL A 69 -1.91 -12.81 -3.78
C VAL A 69 -2.28 -12.63 -5.25
N HIS A 70 -3.35 -11.90 -5.49
CA HIS A 70 -3.85 -11.56 -6.82
C HIS A 70 -4.00 -10.05 -6.96
N ILE A 71 -3.82 -9.55 -8.18
CA ILE A 71 -4.11 -8.15 -8.53
C ILE A 71 -5.26 -8.16 -9.53
N ASN A 72 -6.35 -7.45 -9.23
CA ASN A 72 -7.50 -7.39 -10.12
C ASN A 72 -7.29 -6.37 -11.26
N SER A 73 -8.25 -6.26 -12.18
CA SER A 73 -8.22 -5.29 -13.28
C SER A 73 -8.29 -3.83 -12.82
N ALA A 74 -8.71 -3.57 -11.57
CA ALA A 74 -8.70 -2.25 -10.94
C ALA A 74 -7.39 -1.94 -10.21
N ASN A 75 -6.37 -2.79 -10.33
CA ASN A 75 -5.09 -2.74 -9.60
C ASN A 75 -5.19 -2.90 -8.08
N ASP A 76 -6.31 -3.40 -7.55
CA ASP A 76 -6.44 -3.72 -6.13
C ASP A 76 -5.75 -5.04 -5.80
N ILE A 77 -5.08 -5.10 -4.64
CA ILE A 77 -4.51 -6.33 -4.10
C ILE A 77 -5.62 -7.13 -3.42
N LEU A 78 -5.69 -8.40 -3.78
CA LEU A 78 -6.58 -9.40 -3.22
C LEU A 78 -5.71 -10.50 -2.60
N VAL A 79 -5.92 -10.80 -1.32
CA VAL A 79 -5.25 -11.88 -0.61
C VAL A 79 -6.30 -12.94 -0.30
N LYS A 80 -6.10 -14.15 -0.82
CA LYS A 80 -7.03 -15.27 -0.68
C LYS A 80 -6.39 -16.38 0.13
N LYS A 81 -7.14 -17.05 1.00
CA LYS A 81 -6.67 -18.30 1.62
C LYS A 81 -6.67 -19.40 0.57
N ASP A 82 -5.56 -20.12 0.45
CA ASP A 82 -5.36 -21.13 -0.61
C ASP A 82 -4.64 -22.35 -0.04
N SER A 83 -4.48 -23.40 -0.85
CA SER A 83 -3.74 -24.61 -0.47
C SER A 83 -2.23 -24.45 -0.57
N GLU A 84 -1.78 -23.45 -1.35
CA GLU A 84 -0.37 -23.16 -1.60
C GLU A 84 -0.12 -21.66 -1.53
N THR A 85 1.06 -21.25 -1.06
CA THR A 85 1.45 -19.85 -1.11
C THR A 85 1.78 -19.45 -2.54
N LYS A 86 1.03 -18.47 -3.07
CA LYS A 86 1.23 -17.94 -4.43
C LYS A 86 1.35 -16.42 -4.38
N LEU A 87 2.41 -15.89 -4.98
CA LEU A 87 2.61 -14.46 -5.08
C LEU A 87 1.99 -13.93 -6.37
N ALA A 88 1.86 -12.61 -6.48
CA ALA A 88 1.37 -12.00 -7.71
C ALA A 88 2.31 -12.34 -8.88
N ASP A 89 1.73 -12.59 -10.05
CA ASP A 89 2.49 -12.87 -11.27
C ASP A 89 3.23 -11.61 -11.76
N ALA A 90 4.36 -11.82 -12.45
CA ALA A 90 5.20 -10.73 -12.91
C ALA A 90 4.46 -9.77 -13.85
N ASP A 91 3.57 -10.27 -14.70
CA ASP A 91 2.75 -9.45 -15.60
C ASP A 91 1.82 -8.51 -14.81
N SER A 92 1.10 -9.02 -13.82
CA SER A 92 0.29 -8.20 -12.91
C SER A 92 1.11 -7.15 -12.17
N LYS A 93 2.34 -7.48 -11.71
CA LYS A 93 3.25 -6.50 -11.09
C LYS A 93 3.64 -5.40 -12.08
N HIS A 94 3.98 -5.76 -13.31
CA HIS A 94 4.33 -4.80 -14.36
C HIS A 94 3.16 -3.88 -14.71
N ARG A 95 1.95 -4.43 -14.84
CA ARG A 95 0.72 -3.66 -15.11
C ARG A 95 0.42 -2.66 -13.99
N ARG A 96 0.54 -3.07 -12.72
CA ARG A 96 0.37 -2.17 -11.57
C ARG A 96 1.41 -1.04 -11.59
N LEU A 97 2.69 -1.37 -11.74
CA LEU A 97 3.77 -0.37 -11.81
C LEU A 97 3.59 0.62 -12.96
N ALA A 98 3.14 0.15 -14.13
CA ALA A 98 2.85 1.01 -15.26
C ALA A 98 1.68 1.96 -14.98
N SER A 99 0.63 1.46 -14.32
CA SER A 99 -0.53 2.27 -13.91
C SER A 99 -0.18 3.31 -12.84
N GLU A 100 0.67 2.96 -11.87
CA GLU A 100 1.15 3.90 -10.85
C GLU A 100 1.99 5.02 -11.50
N LYS A 101 2.86 4.66 -12.45
CA LYS A 101 3.65 5.62 -13.24
C LYS A 101 2.75 6.54 -14.07
N SER A 102 1.74 6.02 -14.76
CA SER A 102 0.86 6.84 -15.61
C SER A 102 0.01 7.83 -14.80
N MET A 103 -0.50 7.41 -13.64
CA MET A 103 -1.23 8.27 -12.70
C MET A 103 -0.34 9.41 -12.15
N SER A 104 0.91 9.10 -11.81
CA SER A 104 1.88 10.10 -11.36
C SER A 104 2.19 11.15 -12.43
N VAL A 105 2.34 10.71 -13.68
CA VAL A 105 2.60 11.60 -14.85
C VAL A 105 1.42 12.53 -15.11
N LEU A 106 0.18 12.05 -15.02
CA LEU A 106 -1.01 12.90 -15.18
C LEU A 106 -1.08 13.99 -14.10
N SER A 107 -0.70 13.68 -12.85
CA SER A 107 -0.68 14.69 -11.78
C SER A 107 0.38 15.79 -11.98
N ASN A 108 1.46 15.50 -12.69
CA ASN A 108 2.59 16.41 -12.87
C ASN A 108 2.53 17.22 -14.19
N LYS A 109 1.87 16.70 -15.24
CA LYS A 109 1.80 17.39 -16.54
C LYS A 109 0.75 18.51 -16.59
N ASP A 110 -0.31 18.42 -15.79
CA ASP A 110 -1.46 19.33 -15.86
C ASP A 110 -1.25 20.74 -15.30
N LEU A 111 -0.12 20.99 -14.62
CA LEU A 111 0.19 22.32 -14.05
C LEU A 111 1.19 23.14 -14.88
N SER A 112 1.76 22.57 -15.94
CA SER A 112 2.79 23.24 -16.76
C SER A 112 2.23 24.04 -17.94
N GLN A 113 0.95 23.86 -18.30
CA GLN A 113 0.34 24.56 -19.44
C GLN A 113 -0.58 25.73 -19.07
N THR A 114 -0.95 25.89 -17.79
CA THR A 114 -1.86 26.98 -17.35
C THR A 114 -1.16 28.26 -16.86
N LYS A 115 0.17 28.33 -16.88
CA LYS A 115 0.93 29.54 -16.49
C LYS A 115 1.56 30.28 -17.67
N LYS A 116 0.71 30.77 -18.59
CA LYS A 116 1.03 31.88 -19.51
C LYS A 116 0.11 33.10 -19.31
N SER A 117 -0.39 33.32 -18.09
CA SER A 117 -1.04 34.58 -17.71
C SER A 117 -0.14 35.39 -16.78
N LYS A 118 0.16 36.61 -17.23
CA LYS A 118 1.01 37.62 -16.59
C LYS A 118 0.47 37.97 -15.19
N GLY A 119 1.32 37.85 -14.17
CA GLY A 119 1.05 38.42 -12.85
C GLY A 119 2.01 37.87 -11.80
N LYS A 120 2.87 38.75 -11.26
CA LYS A 120 3.76 38.45 -10.11
C LYS A 120 2.93 37.88 -8.95
N PRO A 121 3.09 36.60 -8.53
CA PRO A 121 2.39 36.11 -7.35
C PRO A 121 3.27 36.35 -6.12
N LYS A 122 2.66 36.95 -5.10
CA LYS A 122 3.21 37.01 -3.73
C LYS A 122 3.57 35.59 -3.26
N ASN A 123 4.73 35.46 -2.63
CA ASN A 123 5.29 34.22 -2.10
C ASN A 123 4.37 33.67 -0.98
N LYS A 124 3.35 32.90 -1.36
CA LYS A 124 2.59 32.06 -0.42
C LYS A 124 3.40 30.79 -0.20
N PRO A 125 3.55 30.31 1.06
CA PRO A 125 4.29 29.09 1.32
C PRO A 125 3.72 27.96 0.45
N ASN A 126 4.65 27.34 -0.26
CA ASN A 126 4.39 26.25 -1.18
C ASN A 126 3.69 25.12 -0.43
N ARG A 127 2.52 24.69 -0.91
CA ARG A 127 1.81 23.49 -0.42
C ARG A 127 2.61 22.19 -0.67
N THR A 128 3.80 22.31 -1.29
CA THR A 128 4.82 21.28 -1.46
C THR A 128 5.70 21.05 -0.23
N GLU A 129 5.57 21.84 0.85
CA GLU A 129 5.87 21.29 2.18
C GLU A 129 4.79 20.26 2.51
N SER A 130 4.94 19.12 1.82
CA SER A 130 4.23 17.92 2.13
C SER A 130 4.69 17.56 3.53
N LYS A 131 3.87 17.86 4.53
CA LYS A 131 3.76 16.99 5.70
C LYS A 131 3.25 15.63 5.20
N LYS A 132 4.09 14.93 4.43
CA LYS A 132 4.04 13.49 4.28
C LYS A 132 4.31 13.01 5.69
N LEU A 133 3.29 12.44 6.33
CA LEU A 133 3.57 11.45 7.36
C LEU A 133 4.31 10.33 6.62
N ASN A 134 5.63 10.40 6.62
CA ASN A 134 6.42 9.25 6.32
C ASN A 134 6.15 8.30 7.47
N VAL A 135 5.42 7.21 7.22
CA VAL A 135 5.06 6.26 8.29
C VAL A 135 6.33 5.61 8.88
N ASN A 136 7.45 5.63 8.14
CA ASN A 136 8.77 5.32 8.68
C ASN A 136 9.19 6.28 9.81
N ASP A 137 8.75 7.53 9.82
CA ASP A 137 9.05 8.48 10.91
C ASP A 137 8.36 8.08 12.23
N TYR A 138 7.33 7.22 12.20
CA TYR A 138 6.68 6.66 13.39
C TYR A 138 7.24 5.29 13.80
N PHE A 139 8.13 4.74 12.98
CA PHE A 139 8.64 3.38 13.11
C PHE A 139 10.18 3.30 13.14
N LEU A 140 10.88 4.40 12.87
CA LEU A 140 12.30 4.60 13.13
C LEU A 140 12.53 4.85 14.63
N ASP A 141 12.83 3.76 15.34
CA ASP A 141 13.80 3.72 16.44
C ASP A 141 14.81 2.64 16.05
#